data_AF-A0A037ZD22-F1
#
_entry.id   AF-A0A037ZD22-F1
#
_cell.length_a   1.000
_cell.length_b   1.000
_cell.length_c   1.000
_cell.angle_alpha   90.00
_cell.angle_beta   90.00
_cell.angle_gamma   90.00
#
_symmetry.space_group_name_H-M   'P 1'
#
loop_
_entity.id
_entity.type
_entity.pdbx_description
1 polymer ?
#
loop_
_entity_poly.entity_id
_entity_poly.type
_entity_poly.pdbx_seq_one_letter_code
_entity_poly.pdbx_strand_id
1 'polypeptide(L)'
;MTEMMGRIKIHKVNVVAFIGALILAPVLVGVIGAPYLLIPTGALVFGMKPYLIFGTPFLLIAVALGLNREWGFACVGFVANLVFLACFDMVVPEGIHPLYAIFSCLFAAFWSAIFFELYCRFSGQPAEAQKQFEAGKE
;
A
#
# COMPACT_ATOMS: atom_id res chain seq x y z
N MET A 1 -5.64 33.35 -16.89
CA MET A 1 -5.89 31.92 -16.61
C MET A 1 -4.60 31.29 -16.07
N THR A 2 -3.94 31.95 -15.11
CA THR A 2 -2.49 31.77 -14.84
C THR A 2 -2.16 31.78 -13.34
N GLU A 3 -3.14 31.44 -12.48
CA GLU A 3 -2.96 31.41 -11.01
C GLU A 3 -3.64 30.18 -10.37
N MET A 4 -3.37 28.98 -10.89
CA MET A 4 -3.72 27.73 -10.18
C MET A 4 -2.57 26.73 -10.12
N MET A 5 -1.31 27.18 -10.24
CA MET A 5 -0.16 26.34 -9.86
C MET A 5 0.10 26.52 -8.38
N GLY A 6 -0.80 25.95 -7.57
CA GLY A 6 -0.55 25.72 -6.16
C GLY A 6 0.77 24.97 -6.02
N ARG A 7 1.73 25.55 -5.30
CA ARG A 7 3.01 24.88 -5.01
C ARG A 7 2.72 23.58 -4.29
N ILE A 8 2.90 22.44 -4.96
CA ILE A 8 2.81 21.13 -4.34
C ILE A 8 3.88 21.07 -3.26
N LYS A 9 3.46 21.09 -2.00
CA LYS A 9 4.36 20.90 -0.86
C LYS A 9 4.67 19.42 -0.74
N ILE A 10 5.85 19.03 -1.23
CA ILE A 10 6.35 17.66 -1.09
C ILE A 10 6.83 17.44 0.34
N HIS A 11 6.28 16.42 1.00
CA HIS A 11 6.70 16.00 2.33
C HIS A 11 8.04 15.26 2.26
N LYS A 12 8.92 15.55 3.23
CA LYS A 12 10.21 14.85 3.34
C LYS A 12 9.96 13.41 3.80
N VAL A 13 10.31 12.45 2.94
CA VAL A 13 10.18 11.02 3.23
C VAL A 13 11.30 10.57 4.18
N ASN A 14 10.94 9.92 5.29
CA ASN A 14 11.92 9.22 6.12
C ASN A 14 12.26 7.89 5.45
N VAL A 15 13.42 7.83 4.77
CA VAL A 15 13.83 6.68 3.95
C VAL A 15 13.96 5.40 4.77
N VAL A 16 14.49 5.48 5.99
CA VAL A 16 14.66 4.30 6.87
C VAL A 16 13.30 3.76 7.30
N ALA A 17 12.38 4.64 7.72
CA ALA A 17 11.02 4.26 8.05
C ALA A 17 10.26 3.68 6.85
N PHE A 18 10.46 4.27 5.66
CA PHE A 18 9.85 3.82 4.42
C PHE A 18 10.29 2.40 4.05
N ILE A 19 11.61 2.15 4.02
CA ILE A 19 12.16 0.82 3.68
C ILE A 19 11.74 -0.22 4.73
N GLY A 20 11.81 0.14 6.02
CA GLY A 20 11.38 -0.75 7.10
C GLY A 20 9.92 -1.16 6.97
N ALA A 21 9.02 -0.20 6.72
CA ALA A 21 7.60 -0.46 6.53
C ALA A 21 7.33 -1.26 5.25
N LEU A 22 8.03 -0.95 4.16
CA LEU A 22 7.88 -1.61 2.86
C LEU A 22 8.22 -3.11 2.91
N ILE A 23 9.25 -3.48 3.67
CA ILE A 23 9.68 -4.87 3.83
C ILE A 23 8.82 -5.60 4.87
N LEU A 24 8.46 -4.94 5.97
CA LEU A 24 7.75 -5.59 7.08
C LEU A 24 6.24 -5.76 6.82
N ALA A 25 5.61 -4.82 6.11
CA ALA A 25 4.20 -4.92 5.76
C ALA A 25 3.79 -6.24 5.08
N PRO A 26 4.47 -6.71 4.00
CA PRO A 26 4.09 -7.96 3.33
C PRO A 26 4.33 -9.18 4.23
N VAL A 27 5.33 -9.14 5.12
CA VAL A 27 5.57 -10.19 6.11
C VAL A 27 4.39 -10.28 7.08
N LEU A 28 3.94 -9.14 7.63
CA LEU A 28 2.79 -9.12 8.55
C LEU A 28 1.51 -9.58 7.88
N VAL A 29 1.21 -9.07 6.68
CA VAL A 29 0.05 -9.48 5.89
C VAL A 29 0.08 -10.99 5.63
N GLY A 30 1.26 -11.53 5.30
CA GLY A 30 1.43 -12.95 5.07
C GLY A 30 1.22 -13.79 6.33
N VAL A 31 1.75 -13.37 7.48
CA VAL A 31 1.55 -14.06 8.77
C VAL A 31 0.09 -13.99 9.23
N ILE A 32 -0.57 -12.83 9.07
CA ILE A 32 -1.99 -12.65 9.43
C ILE A 32 -2.90 -13.42 8.46
N GLY A 33 -2.55 -13.46 7.18
CA GLY A 33 -3.32 -14.15 6.15
C GLY A 33 -3.15 -15.66 6.16
N ALA A 34 -1.97 -16.17 6.55
CA ALA A 34 -1.61 -17.59 6.53
C ALA A 34 -2.59 -18.57 7.21
N PRO A 35 -3.25 -18.23 8.34
CA PRO A 35 -4.21 -19.12 8.99
C PRO A 35 -5.57 -19.20 8.27
N TYR A 36 -5.93 -18.14 7.54
CA TYR A 36 -7.27 -17.97 6.96
C TYR A 36 -7.32 -18.23 5.47
N LEU A 37 -6.18 -18.08 4.80
CA LEU A 37 -6.01 -18.27 3.37
C LEU A 37 -4.77 -19.17 3.26
N LEU A 38 -4.86 -20.30 2.56
CA LEU A 38 -3.70 -21.16 2.24
C LEU A 38 -2.87 -20.60 1.06
N ILE A 39 -3.45 -19.62 0.36
CA ILE A 39 -2.94 -18.85 -0.79
C ILE A 39 -1.81 -17.81 -0.47
N PRO A 40 -1.74 -17.13 0.70
CA PRO A 40 -0.79 -16.08 1.02
C PRO A 40 0.65 -16.57 1.06
N THR A 41 0.90 -17.85 1.33
CA THR A 41 2.26 -18.41 1.34
C THR A 41 2.85 -18.44 -0.07
N GLY A 42 2.03 -18.76 -1.08
CA GLY A 42 2.41 -18.63 -2.49
C GLY A 42 2.50 -17.18 -2.95
N ALA A 43 1.57 -16.33 -2.50
CA ALA A 43 1.58 -14.90 -2.79
C ALA A 43 2.78 -14.15 -2.14
N LEU A 44 3.29 -14.64 -1.01
CA LEU A 44 4.50 -14.13 -0.38
C LEU A 44 5.73 -14.41 -1.24
N VAL A 45 5.85 -15.59 -1.84
CA VAL A 45 7.03 -15.94 -2.65
C VAL A 45 6.95 -15.34 -4.06
N PHE A 46 5.78 -15.39 -4.69
CA PHE A 46 5.58 -14.97 -6.08
C PHE A 46 5.05 -13.52 -6.23
N GLY A 47 4.25 -13.04 -5.28
CA GLY A 47 3.65 -11.70 -5.31
C GLY A 47 4.55 -10.59 -4.76
N MET A 48 5.52 -10.89 -3.89
CA MET A 48 6.39 -9.86 -3.28
C MET A 48 7.12 -8.99 -4.33
N LYS A 49 7.67 -9.62 -5.37
CA LYS A 49 8.43 -8.91 -6.40
C LYS A 49 7.56 -7.90 -7.16
N PRO A 50 6.41 -8.28 -7.75
CA PRO A 50 5.56 -7.31 -8.42
C PRO A 50 4.99 -6.26 -7.44
N TYR A 51 4.59 -6.63 -6.22
CA TYR A 51 4.11 -5.64 -5.24
C TYR A 51 5.18 -4.61 -4.86
N LEU A 52 6.44 -5.03 -4.73
CA LEU A 52 7.53 -4.10 -4.46
C LEU A 52 7.85 -3.25 -5.70
N ILE A 53 7.93 -3.81 -6.90
CA ILE A 53 8.28 -3.05 -8.10
C ILE A 53 7.19 -2.02 -8.44
N PHE A 54 5.93 -2.45 -8.45
CA PHE A 54 4.81 -1.59 -8.82
C PHE A 54 4.29 -0.78 -7.64
N GLY A 55 4.16 -1.36 -6.45
CA GLY A 55 3.63 -0.66 -5.28
C GLY A 55 4.56 0.39 -4.69
N THR A 56 5.88 0.18 -4.73
CA THR A 56 6.86 1.15 -4.18
C THR A 56 6.71 2.56 -4.74
N PRO A 57 6.67 2.80 -6.07
CA PRO A 57 6.50 4.16 -6.59
C PRO A 57 5.17 4.78 -6.15
N PHE A 58 4.08 4.03 -6.11
CA PHE A 58 2.78 4.54 -5.65
C PHE A 58 2.79 4.91 -4.16
N LEU A 59 3.37 4.07 -3.31
CA LEU A 59 3.53 4.35 -1.88
C LEU A 59 4.46 5.55 -1.64
N LEU A 60 5.56 5.63 -2.39
CA LEU A 60 6.49 6.75 -2.29
C LEU A 60 5.81 8.06 -2.68
N ILE A 61 5.03 8.06 -3.76
CA ILE A 61 4.24 9.21 -4.18
C ILE A 61 3.20 9.56 -3.10
N ALA A 62 2.48 8.58 -2.55
CA ALA A 62 1.49 8.82 -1.50
C ALA A 62 2.10 9.49 -0.27
N VAL A 63 3.24 8.99 0.20
CA VAL A 63 3.98 9.59 1.32
C VAL A 63 4.52 10.98 0.95
N ALA A 64 5.08 11.14 -0.25
CA ALA A 64 5.61 12.43 -0.72
C ALA A 64 4.52 13.49 -0.87
N LEU A 65 3.30 13.09 -1.23
CA LEU A 65 2.12 13.97 -1.28
C LEU A 65 1.53 14.26 0.11
N GLY A 66 2.03 13.62 1.16
CA GLY A 66 1.54 13.82 2.53
C GLY A 66 0.20 13.17 2.79
N LEU A 67 -0.13 12.07 2.09
CA LEU A 67 -1.30 11.27 2.43
C LEU A 67 -1.16 10.79 3.87
N ASN A 68 -2.19 10.99 4.69
CA ASN A 68 -2.11 10.78 6.13
C ASN A 68 -3.29 9.97 6.69
N ARG A 69 -4.00 9.26 5.81
CA ARG A 69 -5.17 8.45 6.15
C ARG A 69 -4.94 7.02 5.67
N GLU A 70 -5.20 6.06 6.56
CA GLU A 70 -5.06 4.62 6.29
C GLU A 70 -5.86 4.19 5.06
N TRP A 71 -7.13 4.60 4.96
CA TRP A 71 -7.98 4.28 3.80
C TRP A 71 -7.41 4.84 2.48
N GLY A 72 -6.74 6.00 2.53
CA GLY A 72 -6.09 6.60 1.37
C GLY A 72 -4.97 5.68 0.87
N PHE A 73 -4.19 5.12 1.79
CA PHE A 73 -3.19 4.11 1.44
C PHE A 73 -3.84 2.80 0.96
N ALA A 74 -4.89 2.31 1.60
CA ALA A 74 -5.60 1.12 1.11
C ALA A 74 -6.05 1.28 -0.36
N CYS A 75 -6.58 2.45 -0.73
CA CYS A 75 -6.92 2.79 -2.12
C CYS A 75 -5.68 2.82 -3.03
N VAL A 76 -4.56 3.39 -2.57
CA VAL A 76 -3.30 3.41 -3.33
C VAL A 76 -2.82 1.99 -3.62
N GLY A 77 -2.81 1.10 -2.63
CA GLY A 77 -2.45 -0.30 -2.81
C GLY A 77 -3.37 -1.01 -3.80
N PHE A 78 -4.68 -0.80 -3.70
CA PHE A 78 -5.67 -1.35 -4.63
C PHE A 78 -5.44 -0.87 -6.07
N VAL A 79 -5.25 0.44 -6.28
CA VAL A 79 -4.99 1.02 -7.61
C VAL A 79 -3.68 0.51 -8.19
N ALA A 80 -2.61 0.44 -7.38
CA ALA A 80 -1.33 -0.12 -7.82
C ALA A 80 -1.48 -1.58 -8.29
N ASN A 81 -2.32 -2.37 -7.62
CA ASN A 81 -2.62 -3.74 -8.02
C ASN A 81 -3.41 -3.82 -9.33
N LEU A 82 -4.39 -2.93 -9.54
CA LEU A 82 -5.13 -2.87 -10.82
C LEU A 82 -4.21 -2.53 -12.00
N VAL A 83 -3.29 -1.57 -11.80
CA VAL A 83 -2.29 -1.22 -12.82
C VAL A 83 -1.39 -2.43 -13.10
N PHE A 84 -0.93 -3.13 -12.06
CA PHE A 84 -0.16 -4.36 -12.22
C PHE A 84 -0.94 -5.42 -13.02
N LEU A 85 -2.19 -5.71 -12.66
CA LEU A 85 -3.02 -6.69 -13.36
C LEU A 85 -3.22 -6.31 -14.83
N ALA A 86 -3.49 -5.04 -15.13
CA ALA A 86 -3.65 -4.55 -16.50
C ALA A 86 -2.36 -4.70 -17.32
N CYS A 87 -1.20 -4.38 -16.73
CA CYS A 87 0.09 -4.58 -17.38
C CYS A 87 0.46 -6.06 -17.55
N PHE A 88 0.04 -6.93 -16.62
CA PHE A 88 0.35 -8.35 -16.66
C PHE A 88 -0.48 -9.10 -17.70
N ASP A 89 -1.77 -8.77 -17.81
CA ASP A 89 -2.69 -9.34 -18.81
C ASP A 89 -2.27 -8.98 -20.25
N MET A 90 -1.67 -7.80 -20.44
CA MET A 90 -1.05 -7.40 -21.71
C MET A 90 0.19 -8.23 -22.09
N VAL A 91 0.85 -8.89 -21.12
CA VAL A 91 2.11 -9.63 -21.32
C VAL A 91 1.88 -11.15 -21.31
N VAL A 92 0.87 -11.65 -20.61
CA VAL A 92 0.54 -13.08 -20.48
C VAL A 92 -0.94 -13.31 -20.81
N PRO A 93 -1.29 -13.59 -22.08
CA PRO A 93 -2.68 -13.60 -22.55
C PRO A 93 -3.57 -14.73 -22.01
N GLU A 94 -3.02 -15.74 -21.33
CA GLU A 94 -3.75 -16.97 -20.93
C GLU A 94 -3.69 -17.33 -19.44
N GLY A 95 -3.40 -16.40 -18.51
CA GLY A 95 -3.11 -16.89 -17.15
C GLY A 95 -3.19 -15.94 -15.98
N ILE A 96 -4.41 -15.55 -15.59
CA ILE A 96 -4.72 -15.23 -14.19
C ILE A 96 -6.04 -15.90 -13.79
N HIS A 97 -5.99 -16.81 -12.82
CA HIS A 97 -7.19 -17.40 -12.25
C HIS A 97 -8.04 -16.29 -11.58
N PRO A 98 -9.37 -16.17 -11.80
CA PRO A 98 -10.18 -15.09 -11.25
C PRO A 98 -10.06 -14.91 -9.73
N LEU A 99 -9.92 -16.02 -8.99
CA LEU A 99 -9.62 -15.99 -7.55
C LEU A 99 -8.32 -15.23 -7.23
N TYR A 100 -7.26 -15.40 -8.01
CA TYR A 100 -6.01 -14.66 -7.82
C TYR A 100 -6.21 -13.15 -8.03
N ALA A 101 -6.99 -12.74 -9.02
CA ALA A 101 -7.31 -11.33 -9.24
C ALA A 101 -8.09 -10.72 -8.06
N ILE A 102 -9.10 -11.44 -7.53
CA ILE A 102 -9.89 -10.98 -6.39
C ILE A 102 -9.03 -10.89 -5.12
N PHE A 103 -8.28 -11.95 -4.81
CA PHE A 103 -7.45 -11.97 -3.61
C PHE A 103 -6.30 -10.96 -3.70
N SER A 104 -5.64 -10.81 -4.85
CA SER A 104 -4.56 -9.82 -5.02
C SER A 104 -5.03 -8.39 -4.75
N CYS A 105 -6.25 -8.04 -5.14
CA CYS A 105 -6.84 -6.74 -4.83
C CYS A 105 -7.02 -6.50 -3.32
N LEU A 106 -7.56 -7.50 -2.60
CA LEU A 106 -7.73 -7.42 -1.15
C LEU A 106 -6.38 -7.34 -0.45
N PHE A 107 -5.45 -8.23 -0.82
CA PHE A 107 -4.11 -8.27 -0.25
C PHE A 107 -3.33 -6.97 -0.48
N ALA A 108 -3.43 -6.37 -1.66
CA ALA A 108 -2.77 -5.11 -1.96
C ALA A 108 -3.29 -3.94 -1.10
N ALA A 109 -4.60 -3.88 -0.87
CA ALA A 109 -5.22 -2.88 -0.02
C ALA A 109 -4.77 -3.05 1.44
N PHE A 110 -4.82 -4.28 1.97
CA PHE A 110 -4.36 -4.58 3.33
C PHE A 110 -2.86 -4.31 3.51
N TRP A 111 -2.05 -4.68 2.54
CA TRP A 111 -0.62 -4.42 2.55
C TRP A 111 -0.31 -2.93 2.61
N SER A 112 -0.97 -2.12 1.78
CA SER A 112 -0.74 -0.68 1.78
C SER A 112 -1.25 0.00 3.06
N ALA A 113 -2.35 -0.49 3.65
CA ALA A 113 -2.84 -0.01 4.95
C ALA A 113 -1.84 -0.32 6.08
N ILE A 114 -1.36 -1.55 6.15
CA ILE A 114 -0.35 -1.97 7.14
C ILE A 114 0.97 -1.22 6.92
N PHE A 115 1.36 -0.98 5.66
CA PHE A 115 2.51 -0.14 5.33
C PHE A 115 2.39 1.25 5.95
N PHE A 116 1.23 1.90 5.83
CA PHE A 116 1.01 3.22 6.40
C PHE A 116 1.17 3.23 7.92
N GLU A 117 0.54 2.27 8.60
CA GLU A 117 0.65 2.11 10.06
C GLU A 117 2.10 1.93 10.51
N LEU A 118 2.85 1.07 9.83
CA LEU A 118 4.27 0.86 10.11
C LEU A 118 5.11 2.10 9.82
N TYR A 119 4.84 2.78 8.71
CA TYR A 119 5.56 3.99 8.32
C TYR A 119 5.36 5.11 9.35
N CYS A 120 4.13 5.33 9.81
CA CYS A 120 3.81 6.28 10.88
C CYS A 120 4.56 5.94 12.17
N ARG A 121 4.54 4.66 12.59
CA ARG A 121 5.26 4.19 13.79
C ARG A 121 6.77 4.38 13.69
N PHE A 122 7.37 4.06 12.54
CA PHE A 122 8.82 4.18 12.33
C PHE A 122 9.28 5.62 12.11
N SER A 123 8.43 6.47 11.54
CA SER A 123 8.75 7.88 11.30
C SER A 123 8.45 8.78 12.50
N GLY A 124 7.74 8.29 13.52
CA GLY A 124 7.27 9.08 14.65
C GLY A 124 6.17 10.07 14.27
N GLN A 125 5.57 9.93 13.08
CA GLN A 125 4.48 10.78 12.62
C GLN A 125 3.15 10.17 13.07
N PRO A 126 2.31 10.90 13.84
CA PRO A 126 1.00 10.40 14.20
C PRO A 126 0.13 10.29 12.94
N ALA A 127 -0.49 9.14 12.72
CA ALA A 127 -1.58 9.02 11.77
C ALA A 127 -2.71 9.95 12.24
N GLU A 128 -3.10 10.95 11.44
CA GLU A 128 -4.17 11.89 11.83
C GLU A 128 -5.52 11.20 12.08
N ALA A 129 -5.66 9.94 11.68
CA ALA A 129 -6.79 9.07 12.02
C ALA A 129 -7.00 8.90 13.53
N GLN A 130 -5.95 9.01 14.36
CA GLN A 130 -6.07 8.80 15.80
C GLN A 130 -6.60 10.04 16.54
N LYS A 131 -6.32 11.25 16.05
CA LYS A 131 -6.75 12.50 16.70
C LYS A 131 -8.21 12.87 16.44
N GLN A 132 -8.76 12.57 15.26
CA GLN A 132 -10.16 12.88 14.95
C GLN A 132 -11.14 11.86 15.55
N PHE A 133 -10.72 10.61 15.75
CA PHE A 133 -11.57 9.59 16.39
C PHE A 133 -11.66 9.77 17.92
N GLU A 134 -10.62 10.32 18.54
CA GLU A 134 -10.63 10.69 19.96
C GLU A 134 -11.36 12.03 20.20
N ALA A 135 -11.19 13.02 19.31
CA ALA A 135 -11.90 14.31 19.41
C ALA A 135 -13.40 14.26 19.03
N GLY A 136 -13.86 13.16 18.42
CA GLY A 136 -15.27 12.92 18.12
C GLY A 136 -16.01 12.07 19.16
N LYS A 137 -15.34 11.74 20.27
CA LYS A 137 -15.89 10.95 21.40
C LYS A 137 -16.11 11.77 22.67
N GLU A 138 -15.88 13.08 22.63
CA GLU A 138 -16.22 14.03 23.72
C GLU A 138 -17.57 14.71 23.46
#